data_AF-A0A938QWG5-F1
#
_entry.id   AF-A0A938QWG5-F1
#
_cell.length_a   1.000
_cell.length_b   1.000
_cell.length_c   1.000
_cell.angle_alpha   90.00
_cell.angle_beta   90.00
_cell.angle_gamma   90.00
#
_symmetry.space_group_name_H-M   'P 1'
#
loop_
_entity.id
_entity.type
_entity.pdbx_description
1 polymer ?
#
loop_
_entity_poly.entity_id
_entity_poly.type
_entity_poly.pdbx_seq_one_letter_code
_entity_poly.pdbx_strand_id
1 'polypeptide(L)'
;MMPTLRRRGRGTGLTLLFLMLLLLVLEAAGGQAVFAAAPPRVALGDPVQAPQTARILRQVALSYAPGMSANERDRDFLQKIALAKRLLGVTRLVDLRHQALNLLAGREPSWEYLRRRRFPGGERVGVVLTAPVWAPARARRVPTYSGFEKTWQAVAYGAHRPSGYVWFAARIAEINDKARYRPERIQFEVNSRFAPLAALLLEYVFREGWYEPEKRVPLMVVRGAEDTYAASAYTGPVEAECLSFPDDWGDSLDARVVRGRYRSLAEIYHGRHAKGSNHRLGLALDLNDFNYQGVVDGPPNPISRAARQFNRDAMHRLDARHLPAWVFRTGKWLGLRLPQEWIYQGLHTDWQHLDVGTSKVRKTD
;
A
#
# COMPACT_ATOMS: atom_id res chain seq x y z
N MET A 1 22.46 -23.91 -82.72
CA MET A 1 21.66 -24.67 -81.72
C MET A 1 21.58 -23.85 -80.43
N MET A 2 20.38 -23.80 -79.85
CA MET A 2 19.90 -23.23 -78.57
C MET A 2 20.86 -23.26 -77.35
N PRO A 3 20.52 -22.62 -76.19
CA PRO A 3 19.75 -21.37 -75.97
C PRO A 3 20.30 -20.45 -74.84
N THR A 4 19.70 -19.26 -74.77
CA THR A 4 19.74 -18.22 -73.73
C THR A 4 19.22 -18.64 -72.35
N LEU A 5 19.82 -18.09 -71.28
CA LEU A 5 19.28 -18.14 -69.91
C LEU A 5 19.18 -16.72 -69.30
N ARG A 6 17.94 -16.18 -69.28
CA ARG A 6 17.51 -15.07 -68.40
C ARG A 6 17.10 -15.67 -67.05
N ARG A 7 17.58 -15.14 -65.93
CA ARG A 7 16.99 -15.39 -64.60
C ARG A 7 16.52 -14.11 -63.94
N ARG A 8 15.24 -14.15 -63.53
CA ARG A 8 14.45 -13.11 -62.87
C ARG A 8 14.90 -12.91 -61.43
N GLY A 9 15.17 -11.67 -61.04
CA GLY A 9 15.23 -11.23 -59.65
C GLY A 9 14.03 -10.36 -59.32
N ARG A 10 12.93 -10.95 -58.84
CA ARG A 10 11.79 -10.26 -58.21
C ARG A 10 11.11 -11.23 -57.25
N GLY A 11 11.36 -11.09 -55.96
CA GLY A 11 10.74 -11.96 -54.95
C GLY A 11 11.01 -11.62 -53.48
N THR A 12 11.95 -10.72 -53.16
CA THR A 12 12.36 -10.45 -51.77
C THR A 12 11.71 -9.21 -51.14
N GLY A 13 11.16 -8.29 -51.94
CA GLY A 13 10.59 -7.02 -51.43
C GLY A 13 9.21 -7.16 -50.77
N LEU A 14 8.35 -8.06 -51.26
CA LEU A 14 6.99 -8.22 -50.71
C LEU A 14 6.98 -8.91 -49.34
N THR A 15 7.92 -9.82 -49.09
CA THR A 15 7.98 -10.59 -47.84
C THR A 15 8.43 -9.71 -46.67
N LEU A 16 9.35 -8.76 -46.91
CA LEU A 16 9.82 -7.84 -45.87
C LEU A 16 8.74 -6.82 -45.47
N LEU A 17 7.98 -6.31 -46.44
CA LEU A 17 6.90 -5.35 -46.19
C LEU A 17 5.75 -6.00 -45.40
N PHE A 18 5.42 -7.27 -45.71
CA PHE A 18 4.40 -8.01 -44.99
C PHE A 18 4.83 -8.34 -43.55
N LEU A 19 6.11 -8.68 -43.33
CA LEU A 19 6.64 -8.89 -41.97
C LEU A 19 6.64 -7.62 -41.12
N MET A 20 7.01 -6.47 -41.70
CA MET A 20 6.94 -5.19 -40.98
C MET A 20 5.50 -4.77 -40.67
N LEU A 21 4.55 -5.00 -41.58
CA LEU A 21 3.14 -4.73 -41.29
C LEU A 21 2.59 -5.66 -40.20
N LEU A 22 3.00 -6.93 -40.20
CA LEU A 22 2.59 -7.89 -39.16
C LEU A 22 3.17 -7.52 -37.78
N LEU A 23 4.41 -7.04 -37.73
CA LEU A 23 5.04 -6.52 -36.50
C LEU A 23 4.37 -5.23 -36.01
N LEU A 24 4.01 -4.31 -36.90
CA LEU A 24 3.25 -3.10 -36.56
C LEU A 24 1.83 -3.40 -36.07
N VAL A 25 1.16 -4.42 -36.64
CA VAL A 25 -0.16 -4.87 -36.17
C VAL A 25 -0.04 -5.61 -34.84
N LEU A 26 1.04 -6.34 -34.58
CA LEU A 26 1.31 -6.98 -33.28
C LEU A 26 1.70 -5.96 -32.19
N GLU A 27 2.39 -4.86 -32.52
CA GLU A 27 2.62 -3.75 -31.59
C GLU A 27 1.34 -2.96 -31.32
N ALA A 28 0.51 -2.73 -32.35
CA ALA A 28 -0.79 -2.06 -32.19
C ALA A 28 -1.83 -2.93 -31.44
N ALA A 29 -1.74 -4.26 -31.54
CA ALA A 29 -2.59 -5.22 -30.84
C ALA A 29 -2.01 -5.69 -29.49
N GLY A 30 -0.74 -5.40 -29.20
CA GLY A 30 -0.05 -5.81 -27.97
C GLY A 30 -0.42 -4.97 -26.74
N GLY A 31 -1.17 -3.88 -26.93
CA GLY A 31 -1.56 -2.98 -25.86
C GLY A 31 -3.07 -2.90 -25.70
N GLN A 32 -3.72 -3.94 -25.19
CA GLN A 32 -4.96 -3.84 -24.38
C GLN A 32 -5.62 -5.22 -24.25
N ALA A 33 -5.40 -5.89 -23.12
CA ALA A 33 -6.43 -6.59 -22.35
C ALA A 33 -5.75 -7.40 -21.24
N VAL A 34 -5.12 -6.72 -20.27
CA VAL A 34 -4.49 -7.47 -19.16
C VAL A 34 -5.55 -8.05 -18.21
N PHE A 35 -6.81 -7.60 -18.27
CA PHE A 35 -7.93 -8.23 -17.56
C PHE A 35 -9.26 -7.96 -18.29
N ALA A 36 -10.01 -9.03 -18.60
CA ALA A 36 -11.35 -8.92 -19.20
C ALA A 36 -12.46 -8.57 -18.18
N ALA A 37 -12.18 -8.72 -16.88
CA ALA A 37 -13.14 -8.43 -15.80
C ALA A 37 -13.01 -6.99 -15.30
N ALA A 38 -14.08 -6.45 -14.72
CA ALA A 38 -13.99 -5.18 -14.01
C ALA A 38 -13.03 -5.29 -12.79
N PRO A 39 -12.23 -4.27 -12.49
CA PRO A 39 -11.33 -4.30 -11.34
C PRO A 39 -12.12 -4.45 -10.03
N PRO A 40 -11.61 -5.23 -9.06
CA PRO A 40 -12.22 -5.34 -7.74
C PRO A 40 -12.27 -3.98 -7.03
N ARG A 41 -13.34 -3.77 -6.25
CA ARG A 41 -13.56 -2.53 -5.46
C ARG A 41 -13.27 -2.76 -3.98
N VAL A 42 -12.98 -1.68 -3.27
CA VAL A 42 -12.91 -1.69 -1.79
C VAL A 42 -14.31 -1.91 -1.22
N ALA A 43 -14.39 -2.69 -0.14
CA ALA A 43 -15.64 -2.93 0.59
C ALA A 43 -15.39 -3.06 2.10
N LEU A 44 -16.44 -2.94 2.90
CA LEU A 44 -16.40 -3.31 4.32
C LEU A 44 -16.45 -4.83 4.47
N GLY A 45 -15.74 -5.36 5.46
CA GLY A 45 -15.85 -6.76 5.84
C GLY A 45 -17.25 -7.14 6.33
N ASP A 46 -17.88 -6.26 7.11
CA ASP A 46 -19.28 -6.38 7.53
C ASP A 46 -19.98 -5.00 7.41
N PRO A 47 -20.75 -4.76 6.32
CA PRO A 47 -21.41 -3.48 6.10
C PRO A 47 -22.58 -3.23 7.07
N VAL A 48 -23.13 -4.26 7.71
CA VAL A 48 -24.22 -4.12 8.69
C VAL A 48 -23.72 -3.43 9.96
N GLN A 49 -22.44 -3.61 10.31
CA GLN A 49 -21.83 -2.99 11.48
C GLN A 49 -21.55 -1.48 11.31
N ALA A 50 -21.47 -0.99 10.07
CA ALA A 50 -21.19 0.41 9.74
C ALA A 50 -21.93 0.85 8.46
N PRO A 51 -23.28 0.97 8.52
CA PRO A 51 -24.10 1.19 7.34
C PRO A 51 -23.88 2.58 6.71
N GLN A 52 -23.57 3.59 7.52
CA GLN A 52 -23.23 4.92 7.02
C GLN A 52 -21.91 4.89 6.25
N THR A 53 -20.86 4.29 6.81
CA THR A 53 -19.58 4.08 6.12
C THR A 53 -19.77 3.29 4.83
N ALA A 54 -20.55 2.20 4.85
CA ALA A 54 -20.88 1.41 3.66
C ALA A 54 -21.54 2.26 2.56
N ARG A 55 -22.47 3.14 2.95
CA ARG A 55 -23.16 4.05 2.04
C ARG A 55 -22.23 5.11 1.47
N ILE A 56 -21.28 5.63 2.25
CA ILE A 56 -20.27 6.58 1.74
C ILE A 56 -19.37 5.87 0.74
N LEU A 57 -18.82 4.69 1.07
CA LEU A 57 -17.96 3.91 0.19
C LEU A 57 -18.59 3.66 -1.18
N ARG A 58 -19.89 3.36 -1.24
CA ARG A 58 -20.62 3.21 -2.51
C ARG A 58 -20.68 4.50 -3.34
N GLN A 59 -20.87 5.66 -2.71
CA GLN A 59 -20.97 6.96 -3.40
C GLN A 59 -19.61 7.45 -3.90
N VAL A 60 -18.55 7.19 -3.12
CA VAL A 60 -17.20 7.65 -3.41
C VAL A 60 -16.41 6.66 -4.26
N ALA A 61 -16.98 5.52 -4.63
CA ALA A 61 -16.30 4.52 -5.45
C ALA A 61 -15.78 5.14 -6.77
N LEU A 62 -14.54 4.79 -7.11
CA LEU A 62 -13.90 5.30 -8.32
C LEU A 62 -14.57 4.74 -9.57
N SER A 63 -14.75 5.62 -10.55
CA SER A 63 -15.46 5.31 -11.79
C SER A 63 -14.56 4.46 -12.68
N TYR A 64 -13.37 4.98 -13.02
CA TYR A 64 -12.30 4.29 -13.77
C TYR A 64 -12.88 3.42 -14.91
N ALA A 65 -13.61 4.08 -15.80
CA ALA A 65 -14.20 3.48 -16.98
C ALA A 65 -13.12 3.19 -18.04
N PRO A 66 -13.28 2.12 -18.84
CA PRO A 66 -12.36 1.82 -19.94
C PRO A 66 -12.08 3.05 -20.81
N GLY A 67 -10.82 3.27 -21.17
CA GLY A 67 -10.41 4.41 -22.01
C GLY A 67 -10.18 5.73 -21.27
N MET A 68 -10.44 5.85 -19.96
CA MET A 68 -10.11 7.06 -19.20
C MET A 68 -8.60 7.34 -19.23
N SER A 69 -8.24 8.55 -19.65
CA SER A 69 -6.89 9.10 -19.57
C SER A 69 -6.44 9.30 -18.13
N ALA A 70 -5.12 9.42 -17.90
CA ALA A 70 -4.57 9.66 -16.57
C ALA A 70 -5.19 10.92 -15.90
N ASN A 71 -5.34 12.00 -16.65
CA ASN A 71 -5.95 13.25 -16.16
C ASN A 71 -7.42 13.07 -15.75
N GLU A 72 -8.18 12.25 -16.45
CA GLU A 72 -9.57 11.96 -16.09
C GLU A 72 -9.66 11.10 -14.82
N ARG A 73 -8.74 10.14 -14.65
CA ARG A 73 -8.66 9.30 -13.45
C ARG A 73 -8.27 10.12 -12.22
N ASP A 74 -7.35 11.07 -12.38
CA ASP A 74 -6.99 12.03 -11.34
C ASP A 74 -8.17 12.95 -10.99
N ARG A 75 -8.91 13.42 -11.99
CA ARG A 75 -10.10 14.25 -11.78
C ARG A 75 -11.19 13.48 -11.02
N ASP A 76 -11.51 12.25 -11.42
CA ASP A 76 -12.46 11.39 -10.71
C ASP A 76 -12.02 11.21 -9.26
N PHE A 77 -10.75 10.88 -9.03
CA PHE A 77 -10.20 10.73 -7.69
C PHE A 77 -10.36 11.98 -6.82
N LEU A 78 -9.94 13.15 -7.32
CA LEU A 78 -10.05 14.42 -6.60
C LEU A 78 -11.51 14.79 -6.30
N GLN A 79 -12.42 14.55 -7.23
CA GLN A 79 -13.86 14.75 -7.03
C GLN A 79 -14.41 13.80 -5.94
N LYS A 80 -13.99 12.53 -5.94
CA LYS A 80 -14.41 11.58 -4.90
C LYS A 80 -13.83 11.90 -3.52
N ILE A 81 -12.60 12.45 -3.44
CA ILE A 81 -12.04 12.97 -2.18
C ILE A 81 -12.90 14.12 -1.65
N ALA A 82 -13.23 15.10 -2.50
CA ALA A 82 -14.06 16.23 -2.10
C ALA A 82 -15.45 15.78 -1.63
N LEU A 83 -16.06 14.83 -2.36
CA LEU A 83 -17.33 14.21 -1.97
C LEU A 83 -17.21 13.47 -0.63
N ALA A 84 -16.17 12.66 -0.41
CA ALA A 84 -15.95 11.95 0.84
C ALA A 84 -15.85 12.90 2.02
N LYS A 85 -15.02 13.94 1.90
CA LYS A 85 -14.84 14.99 2.92
C LYS A 85 -16.16 15.69 3.25
N ARG A 86 -16.95 16.05 2.24
CA ARG A 86 -18.28 16.64 2.41
C ARG A 86 -19.25 15.69 3.12
N LEU A 87 -19.33 14.43 2.70
CA LEU A 87 -20.20 13.41 3.32
C LEU A 87 -19.82 13.10 4.77
N LEU A 88 -18.54 13.23 5.10
CA LEU A 88 -18.02 13.07 6.46
C LEU A 88 -18.17 14.35 7.31
N GLY A 89 -18.46 15.50 6.69
CA GLY A 89 -18.47 16.80 7.36
C GLY A 89 -17.08 17.21 7.87
N VAL A 90 -16.03 16.90 7.11
CA VAL A 90 -14.63 17.12 7.51
C VAL A 90 -13.96 18.08 6.52
N THR A 91 -13.43 19.19 7.04
CA THR A 91 -12.64 20.14 6.26
C THR A 91 -11.16 19.75 6.29
N ARG A 92 -10.61 19.47 7.48
CA ARG A 92 -9.22 19.05 7.66
C ARG A 92 -9.16 17.65 8.27
N LEU A 93 -8.24 16.81 7.78
CA LEU A 93 -8.18 15.43 8.28
C LEU A 93 -7.88 15.34 9.78
N VAL A 94 -7.11 16.29 10.33
CA VAL A 94 -6.82 16.35 11.77
C VAL A 94 -8.08 16.48 12.63
N ASP A 95 -9.19 16.97 12.08
CA ASP A 95 -10.46 17.06 12.80
C ASP A 95 -11.00 15.65 13.14
N LEU A 96 -10.68 14.63 12.33
CA LEU A 96 -10.95 13.22 12.64
C LEU A 96 -10.22 12.77 13.91
N ARG A 97 -8.97 13.25 14.10
CA ARG A 97 -8.19 12.97 15.31
C ARG A 97 -8.86 13.56 16.54
N HIS A 98 -9.33 14.81 16.46
CA HIS A 98 -10.06 15.44 17.57
C HIS A 98 -11.35 14.69 17.90
N GLN A 99 -12.11 14.28 16.89
CA GLN A 99 -13.32 13.47 17.07
C GLN A 99 -13.01 12.15 17.79
N ALA A 100 -11.95 11.43 17.37
CA ALA A 100 -11.54 10.18 18.00
C ALA A 100 -11.05 10.38 19.45
N LEU A 101 -10.26 11.43 19.72
CA LEU A 101 -9.78 11.76 21.06
C LEU A 101 -10.92 12.14 22.01
N ASN A 102 -11.94 12.84 21.53
CA ASN A 102 -13.11 13.20 22.33
C ASN A 102 -13.88 11.96 22.83
N LEU A 103 -13.89 10.87 22.05
CA LEU A 103 -14.48 9.59 22.48
C LEU A 103 -13.70 8.90 23.61
N LEU A 104 -12.45 9.29 23.84
CA LEU A 104 -11.61 8.71 24.87
C LEU A 104 -11.75 9.44 26.22
N ALA A 105 -12.38 10.62 26.27
CA ALA A 105 -12.58 11.41 27.49
C ALA A 105 -11.28 11.55 28.32
N GLY A 106 -10.17 11.90 27.65
CA GLY A 106 -8.87 12.08 28.29
C GLY A 106 -8.07 10.79 28.57
N ARG A 107 -8.62 9.61 28.25
CA ARG A 107 -7.86 8.34 28.35
C ARG A 107 -6.74 8.29 27.32
N GLU A 108 -5.70 7.51 27.64
CA GLU A 108 -4.63 7.20 26.70
C GLU A 108 -5.21 6.61 25.39
N PRO A 109 -4.79 7.10 24.22
CA PRO A 109 -5.17 6.50 22.94
C PRO A 109 -4.87 5.01 22.91
N SER A 110 -5.87 4.20 22.60
CA SER A 110 -5.76 2.75 22.42
C SER A 110 -6.79 2.29 21.41
N TRP A 111 -6.33 1.63 20.35
CA TRP A 111 -7.20 1.12 19.30
C TRP A 111 -8.10 0.01 19.82
N GLU A 112 -7.55 -0.93 20.59
CA GLU A 112 -8.31 -2.08 21.09
C GLU A 112 -9.48 -1.67 21.98
N TYR A 113 -9.35 -0.54 22.67
CA TYR A 113 -10.45 0.10 23.36
C TYR A 113 -11.36 0.89 22.41
N LEU A 114 -10.78 1.78 21.60
CA LEU A 114 -11.53 2.70 20.75
C LEU A 114 -12.41 1.98 19.73
N ARG A 115 -11.93 0.88 19.12
CA ARG A 115 -12.65 0.13 18.08
C ARG A 115 -13.99 -0.44 18.55
N ARG A 116 -14.15 -0.64 19.87
CA ARG A 116 -15.39 -1.13 20.50
C ARG A 116 -16.36 0.01 20.85
N ARG A 117 -15.92 1.27 20.75
CA ARG A 117 -16.77 2.44 20.97
C ARG A 117 -17.68 2.69 19.77
N ARG A 118 -18.65 3.58 20.00
CA ARG A 118 -19.56 4.10 18.98
C ARG A 118 -19.47 5.63 18.95
N PHE A 119 -19.64 6.20 17.77
CA PHE A 119 -19.89 7.63 17.64
C PHE A 119 -21.27 7.99 18.22
N PRO A 120 -21.56 9.28 18.50
CA PRO A 120 -22.88 9.71 19.00
C PRO A 120 -24.06 9.25 18.14
N GLY A 121 -23.86 9.07 16.82
CA GLY A 121 -24.87 8.52 15.90
C GLY A 121 -25.00 6.98 15.92
N GLY A 122 -24.38 6.29 16.87
CA GLY A 122 -24.47 4.84 17.04
C GLY A 122 -23.55 4.00 16.14
N GLU A 123 -22.90 4.58 15.14
CA GLU A 123 -21.96 3.85 14.27
C GLU A 123 -20.73 3.36 15.05
N ARG A 124 -20.26 2.13 14.79
CA ARG A 124 -19.02 1.61 15.39
C ARG A 124 -17.82 2.44 14.93
N VAL A 125 -16.88 2.67 15.84
CA VAL A 125 -15.63 3.35 15.50
C VAL A 125 -14.72 2.41 14.70
N GLY A 126 -14.56 1.17 15.15
CA GLY A 126 -13.75 0.17 14.45
C GLY A 126 -14.50 -0.52 13.32
N VAL A 127 -13.90 -0.55 12.13
CA VAL A 127 -14.37 -1.33 10.99
C VAL A 127 -13.23 -2.08 10.33
N VAL A 128 -13.57 -3.16 9.62
CA VAL A 128 -12.63 -3.89 8.76
C VAL A 128 -12.87 -3.45 7.32
N LEU A 129 -11.82 -2.97 6.65
CA LEU A 129 -11.82 -2.77 5.20
C LEU A 129 -11.22 -3.98 4.50
N THR A 130 -11.81 -4.32 3.35
CA THR A 130 -11.25 -5.24 2.37
C THR A 130 -10.88 -4.42 1.13
N ALA A 131 -9.59 -4.20 0.90
CA ALA A 131 -9.09 -3.39 -0.21
C ALA A 131 -8.46 -4.25 -1.31
N PRO A 132 -8.59 -3.88 -2.59
CA PRO A 132 -7.88 -4.54 -3.66
C PRO A 132 -6.40 -4.16 -3.63
N VAL A 133 -5.53 -5.13 -3.89
CA VAL A 133 -4.07 -4.95 -3.94
C VAL A 133 -3.49 -5.77 -5.08
N TRP A 134 -2.32 -5.36 -5.56
CA TRP A 134 -1.49 -6.26 -6.36
C TRP A 134 -0.68 -7.15 -5.43
N ALA A 135 -0.74 -8.46 -5.63
CA ALA A 135 0.10 -9.41 -4.91
C ALA A 135 1.08 -10.10 -5.89
N PRO A 136 2.35 -10.30 -5.50
CA PRO A 136 3.27 -11.13 -6.26
C PRO A 136 2.70 -12.53 -6.53
N ALA A 137 3.03 -13.11 -7.69
CA ALA A 137 2.44 -14.36 -8.20
C ALA A 137 2.53 -15.57 -7.26
N ARG A 138 3.49 -15.56 -6.34
CA ARG A 138 3.74 -16.64 -5.36
C ARG A 138 3.55 -16.18 -3.91
N ALA A 139 3.09 -14.96 -3.71
CA ALA A 139 2.82 -14.47 -2.37
C ALA A 139 1.74 -15.33 -1.70
N ARG A 140 1.91 -15.62 -0.42
CA ARG A 140 0.92 -16.34 0.40
C ARG A 140 0.32 -15.41 1.45
N ARG A 141 -0.93 -15.69 1.81
CA ARG A 141 -1.63 -14.95 2.87
C ARG A 141 -1.10 -15.36 4.24
N VAL A 142 -0.89 -14.38 5.12
CA VAL A 142 -0.43 -14.56 6.49
C VAL A 142 -1.43 -13.87 7.44
N PRO A 143 -2.20 -14.64 8.23
CA PRO A 143 -3.09 -14.08 9.23
C PRO A 143 -2.33 -13.30 10.30
N THR A 144 -2.93 -12.21 10.75
CA THR A 144 -2.32 -11.31 11.71
C THR A 144 -3.24 -11.00 12.86
N TYR A 145 -2.65 -10.65 13.98
CA TYR A 145 -3.31 -10.51 15.26
C TYR A 145 -2.94 -9.17 15.90
N SER A 146 -3.85 -8.61 16.68
CA SER A 146 -3.62 -7.38 17.43
C SER A 146 -4.17 -7.49 18.85
N GLY A 147 -3.63 -6.69 19.76
CA GLY A 147 -4.07 -6.65 21.15
C GLY A 147 -3.46 -5.51 21.97
N PHE A 148 -3.73 -5.51 23.28
CA PHE A 148 -3.31 -4.46 24.23
C PHE A 148 -1.86 -4.60 24.70
N GLU A 149 -1.20 -5.68 24.29
CA GLU A 149 0.05 -6.13 24.84
C GLU A 149 1.18 -5.14 24.52
N LYS A 150 2.14 -5.03 25.42
CA LYS A 150 3.26 -4.08 25.25
C LYS A 150 4.37 -4.61 24.33
N THR A 151 4.28 -5.87 23.90
CA THR A 151 5.29 -6.51 23.06
C THR A 151 4.59 -7.29 21.95
N TRP A 152 5.16 -7.25 20.75
CA TRP A 152 4.61 -7.99 19.63
C TRP A 152 4.72 -9.50 19.84
N GLN A 153 5.72 -9.96 20.59
CA GLN A 153 5.90 -11.38 20.93
C GLN A 153 4.69 -11.93 21.68
N ALA A 154 4.18 -11.18 22.66
CA ALA A 154 2.97 -11.60 23.39
C ALA A 154 1.80 -11.78 22.43
N VAL A 155 1.62 -10.86 21.48
CA VAL A 155 0.61 -10.99 20.41
C VAL A 155 0.85 -12.19 19.51
N ALA A 156 2.10 -12.41 19.10
CA ALA A 156 2.47 -13.49 18.18
C ALA A 156 2.29 -14.89 18.78
N TYR A 157 2.62 -15.07 20.06
CA TYR A 157 2.49 -16.36 20.77
C TYR A 157 1.08 -16.60 21.31
N GLY A 158 0.38 -15.54 21.73
CA GLY A 158 -0.98 -15.62 22.25
C GLY A 158 -2.07 -15.64 21.18
N ALA A 159 -1.76 -15.19 19.95
CA ALA A 159 -2.69 -15.07 18.83
C ALA A 159 -4.01 -14.36 19.21
N HIS A 160 -3.92 -13.29 20.03
CA HIS A 160 -5.04 -12.74 20.81
C HIS A 160 -6.33 -12.53 20.01
N ARG A 161 -6.28 -11.73 18.93
CA ARG A 161 -7.46 -11.41 18.13
C ARG A 161 -7.07 -11.17 16.68
N PRO A 162 -7.73 -11.84 15.72
CA PRO A 162 -7.51 -11.58 14.30
C PRO A 162 -7.76 -10.10 13.97
N SER A 163 -6.82 -9.49 13.25
CA SER A 163 -6.87 -8.08 12.82
C SER A 163 -6.79 -7.91 11.30
N GLY A 164 -6.69 -9.00 10.56
CA GLY A 164 -6.57 -9.00 9.11
C GLY A 164 -5.57 -10.03 8.63
N TYR A 165 -4.90 -9.69 7.53
CA TYR A 165 -3.80 -10.48 7.01
C TYR A 165 -2.90 -9.64 6.11
N VAL A 166 -1.69 -10.14 5.89
CA VAL A 166 -0.71 -9.60 4.94
C VAL A 166 -0.35 -10.63 3.88
N TRP A 167 0.38 -10.19 2.87
CA TRP A 167 0.98 -11.05 1.85
C TRP A 167 2.47 -11.21 2.11
N PHE A 168 2.94 -12.45 2.04
CA PHE A 168 4.36 -12.78 2.16
C PHE A 168 4.89 -13.41 0.86
N ALA A 169 5.96 -12.84 0.34
CA ALA A 169 6.76 -13.38 -0.74
C ALA A 169 8.23 -13.36 -0.30
N ALA A 170 8.92 -14.47 -0.50
CA ALA A 170 10.25 -14.66 0.06
C ALA A 170 11.38 -14.10 -0.83
N ARG A 171 11.14 -13.88 -2.12
CA ARG A 171 12.21 -13.59 -3.09
C ARG A 171 12.05 -12.21 -3.71
N ILE A 172 13.13 -11.44 -3.77
CA ILE A 172 13.13 -10.09 -4.39
C ILE A 172 12.73 -10.18 -5.86
N ALA A 173 13.21 -11.20 -6.57
CA ALA A 173 12.87 -11.41 -7.98
C ALA A 173 11.36 -11.60 -8.20
N GLU A 174 10.66 -12.28 -7.29
CA GLU A 174 9.20 -12.44 -7.37
C GLU A 174 8.47 -11.15 -7.02
N ILE A 175 9.01 -10.42 -6.03
CA ILE A 175 8.50 -9.13 -5.60
C ILE A 175 8.61 -8.10 -6.72
N ASN A 176 9.65 -8.13 -7.56
CA ASN A 176 9.84 -7.15 -8.64
C ASN A 176 9.16 -7.56 -9.97
N ASP A 177 8.62 -8.77 -10.07
CA ASP A 177 7.95 -9.28 -11.27
C ASP A 177 6.51 -8.77 -11.39
N LYS A 178 6.38 -7.46 -11.70
CA LYS A 178 5.10 -6.77 -11.87
C LYS A 178 4.20 -7.39 -12.93
N ALA A 179 4.78 -8.00 -13.96
CA ALA A 179 4.05 -8.63 -15.05
C ALA A 179 3.19 -9.80 -14.55
N ARG A 180 3.69 -10.54 -13.55
CA ARG A 180 3.02 -11.71 -12.97
C ARG A 180 2.21 -11.42 -11.72
N TYR A 181 2.09 -10.17 -11.30
CA TYR A 181 1.20 -9.83 -10.21
C TYR A 181 -0.23 -10.23 -10.51
N ARG A 182 -0.93 -10.65 -9.47
CA ARG A 182 -2.35 -10.95 -9.52
C ARG A 182 -3.14 -9.95 -8.68
N PRO A 183 -4.38 -9.62 -9.10
CA PRO A 183 -5.27 -8.83 -8.29
C PRO A 183 -5.77 -9.67 -7.13
N GLU A 184 -5.54 -9.17 -5.93
CA GLU A 184 -5.89 -9.82 -4.66
C GLU A 184 -6.58 -8.84 -3.74
N ARG A 185 -6.94 -9.32 -2.55
CA ARG A 185 -7.48 -8.47 -1.49
C ARG A 185 -6.53 -8.45 -0.29
N ILE A 186 -6.65 -7.41 0.52
CA ILE A 186 -6.07 -7.33 1.85
C ILE A 186 -7.13 -6.87 2.84
N GLN A 187 -7.07 -7.38 4.07
CA GLN A 187 -7.98 -6.98 5.14
C GLN A 187 -7.20 -6.33 6.28
N PHE A 188 -7.72 -5.20 6.75
CA PHE A 188 -7.13 -4.46 7.85
C PHE A 188 -8.21 -3.66 8.59
N GLU A 189 -7.92 -3.29 9.83
CA GLU A 189 -8.79 -2.44 10.63
C GLU A 189 -8.49 -0.97 10.47
N VAL A 190 -9.54 -0.15 10.57
CA VAL A 190 -9.45 1.31 10.45
C VAL A 190 -10.61 1.97 11.19
N ASN A 191 -10.46 3.27 11.51
CA ASN A 191 -11.54 4.09 12.00
C ASN A 191 -12.60 4.31 10.90
N SER A 192 -13.88 4.09 11.21
CA SER A 192 -14.99 4.17 10.25
C SER A 192 -15.12 5.52 9.56
N ARG A 193 -14.78 6.63 10.24
CA ARG A 193 -14.79 7.96 9.61
C ARG A 193 -13.59 8.22 8.70
N PHE A 194 -12.48 7.51 8.91
CA PHE A 194 -11.31 7.59 8.02
C PHE A 194 -11.38 6.55 6.88
N ALA A 195 -12.16 5.49 7.07
CA ALA A 195 -12.28 4.37 6.13
C ALA A 195 -12.58 4.81 4.69
N PRO A 196 -13.48 5.78 4.39
CA PRO A 196 -13.72 6.21 3.02
C PRO A 196 -12.50 6.85 2.33
N LEU A 197 -11.67 7.56 3.09
CA LEU A 197 -10.47 8.20 2.57
C LEU A 197 -9.34 7.18 2.37
N ALA A 198 -9.13 6.28 3.33
CA ALA A 198 -8.21 5.17 3.19
C ALA A 198 -8.58 4.27 2.00
N ALA A 199 -9.87 3.97 1.83
CA ALA A 199 -10.39 3.21 0.71
C ALA A 199 -10.08 3.87 -0.64
N LEU A 200 -10.32 5.19 -0.75
CA LEU A 200 -9.99 5.94 -1.97
C LEU A 200 -8.52 5.83 -2.34
N LEU A 201 -7.62 6.04 -1.38
CA LEU A 201 -6.17 5.95 -1.62
C LEU A 201 -5.78 4.55 -2.13
N LEU A 202 -6.22 3.49 -1.44
CA LEU A 202 -5.87 2.12 -1.79
C LEU A 202 -6.47 1.70 -3.14
N GLU A 203 -7.73 2.09 -3.40
CA GLU A 203 -8.39 1.81 -4.68
C GLU A 203 -7.70 2.54 -5.84
N TYR A 204 -7.33 3.81 -5.65
CA TYR A 204 -6.57 4.58 -6.64
C TYR A 204 -5.23 3.90 -6.94
N VAL A 205 -4.46 3.56 -5.90
CA VAL A 205 -3.14 2.93 -6.07
C VAL A 205 -3.25 1.60 -6.83
N PHE A 206 -4.25 0.78 -6.49
CA PHE A 206 -4.49 -0.47 -7.18
C PHE A 206 -4.88 -0.25 -8.65
N ARG A 207 -5.83 0.65 -8.91
CA ARG A 207 -6.38 0.87 -10.25
C ARG A 207 -5.40 1.53 -11.21
N GLU A 208 -4.49 2.37 -10.73
CA GLU A 208 -3.42 2.89 -11.58
C GLU A 208 -2.58 1.75 -12.18
N GLY A 209 -2.27 0.71 -11.40
CA GLY A 209 -1.61 -0.51 -11.90
C GLY A 209 -2.47 -1.39 -12.81
N TRP A 210 -3.79 -1.16 -12.84
CA TRP A 210 -4.71 -1.83 -13.77
C TRP A 210 -4.65 -1.20 -15.16
N TYR A 211 -4.49 0.12 -15.24
CA TYR A 211 -4.34 0.86 -16.50
C TYR A 211 -2.91 0.83 -17.02
N GLU A 212 -1.93 0.98 -16.13
CA GLU A 212 -0.52 1.07 -16.46
C GLU A 212 0.24 0.00 -15.66
N PRO A 213 0.60 -1.15 -16.27
CA PRO A 213 1.27 -2.25 -15.55
C PRO A 213 2.54 -1.83 -14.79
N GLU A 214 3.28 -0.84 -15.28
CA GLU A 214 4.45 -0.29 -14.60
C GLU A 214 4.12 0.43 -13.28
N LYS A 215 2.89 0.94 -13.12
CA LYS A 215 2.39 1.53 -11.87
C LYS A 215 1.89 0.50 -10.87
N ARG A 216 2.00 -0.81 -11.14
CA ARG A 216 1.64 -1.83 -10.15
C ARG A 216 2.54 -1.75 -8.93
N VAL A 217 1.93 -1.39 -7.79
CA VAL A 217 2.58 -1.39 -6.48
C VAL A 217 2.09 -2.62 -5.70
N PRO A 218 2.99 -3.55 -5.30
CA PRO A 218 2.61 -4.71 -4.50
C PRO A 218 2.37 -4.28 -3.04
N LEU A 219 1.14 -3.90 -2.71
CA LEU A 219 0.75 -3.59 -1.33
C LEU A 219 0.57 -4.89 -0.53
N MET A 220 1.68 -5.41 -0.05
CA MET A 220 1.79 -6.64 0.71
C MET A 220 1.40 -6.46 2.18
N VAL A 221 1.60 -5.27 2.73
CA VAL A 221 1.17 -4.90 4.08
C VAL A 221 0.33 -3.64 3.99
N VAL A 222 -0.84 -3.66 4.62
CA VAL A 222 -1.64 -2.47 4.90
C VAL A 222 -2.06 -2.57 6.36
N ARG A 223 -1.53 -1.69 7.19
CA ARG A 223 -1.91 -1.54 8.59
C ARG A 223 -2.57 -0.20 8.75
N GLY A 224 -3.54 -0.09 9.64
CA GLY A 224 -4.21 1.20 9.85
C GLY A 224 -4.70 1.47 11.25
N ALA A 225 -4.83 0.43 12.08
CA ALA A 225 -5.40 0.56 13.40
C ALA A 225 -5.00 -0.60 14.31
N GLU A 226 -4.06 -0.32 15.21
CA GLU A 226 -3.60 -1.29 16.21
C GLU A 226 -2.87 -0.59 17.35
N ASP A 227 -2.86 -1.23 18.52
CA ASP A 227 -1.95 -0.88 19.61
C ASP A 227 -0.60 -1.58 19.39
N THR A 228 -0.70 -2.90 19.34
CA THR A 228 0.37 -3.82 19.00
C THR A 228 -0.18 -4.88 18.05
N TYR A 229 0.66 -5.31 17.12
CA TYR A 229 0.29 -6.22 16.05
C TYR A 229 1.43 -7.20 15.77
N ALA A 230 1.06 -8.44 15.39
CA ALA A 230 2.01 -9.41 14.88
C ALA A 230 1.33 -10.47 14.01
N ALA A 231 2.09 -11.07 13.09
CA ALA A 231 1.80 -12.41 12.59
C ALA A 231 2.01 -13.47 13.69
N SER A 232 1.55 -14.69 13.46
CA SER A 232 1.73 -15.79 14.43
C SER A 232 3.19 -16.27 14.51
N ALA A 233 3.66 -16.53 15.73
CA ALA A 233 4.97 -17.13 15.99
C ALA A 233 5.06 -18.60 15.52
N TYR A 234 3.92 -19.27 15.30
CA TYR A 234 3.84 -20.69 14.89
C TYR A 234 3.87 -20.88 13.37
N THR A 235 4.38 -19.90 12.63
CA THR A 235 4.51 -19.97 11.16
C THR A 235 5.75 -20.73 10.69
N GLY A 236 6.57 -21.22 11.63
CA GLY A 236 7.80 -21.96 11.39
C GLY A 236 8.95 -21.05 10.93
N PRO A 237 10.19 -21.59 10.88
CA PRO A 237 11.31 -20.82 10.35
C PRO A 237 11.03 -20.44 8.90
N VAL A 238 11.35 -19.19 8.56
CA VAL A 238 11.20 -18.67 7.20
C VAL A 238 12.48 -18.01 6.74
N GLU A 239 12.77 -18.14 5.46
CA GLU A 239 13.83 -17.38 4.81
C GLU A 239 13.18 -16.32 3.92
N ALA A 240 13.79 -15.14 3.89
CA ALA A 240 13.37 -14.04 3.02
C ALA A 240 14.59 -13.31 2.49
N GLU A 241 14.50 -12.91 1.23
CA GLU A 241 15.47 -12.07 0.57
C GLU A 241 15.16 -10.60 0.84
N CYS A 242 16.22 -9.87 1.16
CA CYS A 242 16.19 -8.43 1.42
C CYS A 242 17.31 -7.78 0.63
N LEU A 243 17.18 -6.49 0.37
CA LEU A 243 18.35 -5.69 -0.02
C LEU A 243 19.12 -5.30 1.24
N SER A 244 20.43 -5.26 1.13
CA SER A 244 21.33 -4.70 2.13
C SER A 244 22.26 -3.74 1.41
N PHE A 245 22.39 -2.54 1.96
CA PHE A 245 23.18 -1.47 1.38
C PHE A 245 24.59 -1.43 1.98
N PRO A 246 25.58 -0.88 1.26
CA PRO A 246 26.98 -0.84 1.73
C PRO A 246 27.21 0.19 2.82
N ASP A 247 26.31 1.16 2.97
CA ASP A 247 26.48 2.29 3.86
C ASP A 247 25.19 2.57 4.65
N ASP A 248 25.36 2.86 5.94
CA ASP A 248 24.28 3.24 6.84
C ASP A 248 23.79 4.67 6.60
N TRP A 249 24.52 5.48 5.83
CA TRP A 249 24.19 6.90 5.64
C TRP A 249 23.22 7.16 4.53
N GLY A 250 23.13 6.26 3.55
CA GLY A 250 22.22 6.40 2.43
C GLY A 250 22.71 6.91 1.10
N ASP A 251 24.00 6.89 0.86
CA ASP A 251 24.60 7.65 -0.23
C ASP A 251 24.68 6.83 -1.52
N SER A 252 24.74 5.49 -1.44
CA SER A 252 24.84 4.60 -2.60
C SER A 252 23.52 3.89 -2.95
N LEU A 253 23.22 3.58 -4.21
CA LEU A 253 22.10 2.69 -4.58
C LEU A 253 22.56 1.24 -4.85
N ASP A 254 23.81 0.91 -4.54
CA ASP A 254 24.46 -0.38 -4.85
C ASP A 254 24.05 -1.46 -3.83
N ALA A 255 22.77 -1.79 -3.82
CA ALA A 255 22.22 -2.85 -2.99
C ALA A 255 22.73 -4.23 -3.42
N ARG A 256 22.94 -5.11 -2.43
CA ARG A 256 23.06 -6.56 -2.65
C ARG A 256 21.86 -7.30 -2.08
N VAL A 257 21.45 -8.36 -2.75
CA VAL A 257 20.45 -9.29 -2.20
C VAL A 257 21.11 -10.13 -1.11
N VAL A 258 20.53 -10.13 0.09
CA VAL A 258 20.92 -10.97 1.22
C VAL A 258 19.76 -11.85 1.64
N ARG A 259 20.06 -13.03 2.19
CA ARG A 259 19.06 -13.96 2.70
C ARG A 259 19.03 -13.90 4.22
N GLY A 260 17.93 -13.38 4.77
CA GLY A 260 17.64 -13.42 6.20
C GLY A 260 16.94 -14.72 6.57
N ARG A 261 17.29 -15.27 7.74
CA ARG A 261 16.61 -16.42 8.35
C ARG A 261 15.93 -15.97 9.63
N TYR A 262 14.62 -16.18 9.68
CA TYR A 262 13.75 -15.75 10.76
C TYR A 262 13.11 -16.96 11.42
N ARG A 263 12.88 -16.92 12.73
CA ARG A 263 12.23 -18.02 13.46
C ARG A 263 10.78 -18.19 13.07
N SER A 264 10.14 -17.10 12.66
CA SER A 264 8.75 -17.05 12.24
C SER A 264 8.48 -15.80 11.42
N LEU A 265 7.34 -15.77 10.71
CA LEU A 265 6.84 -14.57 10.06
C LEU A 265 6.51 -13.44 11.06
N ALA A 266 6.35 -13.75 12.35
CA ALA A 266 6.15 -12.74 13.38
C ALA A 266 7.37 -11.84 13.58
N GLU A 267 8.58 -12.29 13.23
CA GLU A 267 9.79 -11.45 13.26
C GLU A 267 9.84 -10.44 12.11
N ILE A 268 9.06 -10.67 11.04
CA ILE A 268 8.98 -9.79 9.86
C ILE A 268 7.76 -8.87 9.98
N TYR A 269 6.61 -9.43 10.34
CA TYR A 269 5.33 -8.71 10.39
C TYR A 269 4.94 -8.47 11.84
N HIS A 270 5.44 -7.38 12.39
CA HIS A 270 5.09 -6.94 13.72
C HIS A 270 5.13 -5.42 13.83
N GLY A 271 4.53 -4.90 14.89
CA GLY A 271 4.62 -3.49 15.20
C GLY A 271 4.05 -3.17 16.56
N ARG A 272 4.52 -2.08 17.14
CA ARG A 272 3.94 -1.46 18.32
C ARG A 272 3.99 0.04 18.14
N HIS A 273 2.86 0.67 18.45
CA HIS A 273 2.74 2.11 18.29
C HIS A 273 2.98 2.87 19.58
N ALA A 274 3.61 4.03 19.45
CA ALA A 274 3.76 4.98 20.55
C ALA A 274 2.38 5.45 21.03
N LYS A 275 2.29 5.86 22.30
CA LYS A 275 1.03 6.22 22.96
C LYS A 275 0.24 7.30 22.21
N GLY A 276 0.93 8.27 21.61
CA GLY A 276 0.30 9.36 20.85
C GLY A 276 -0.01 9.07 19.38
N SER A 277 0.34 7.87 18.89
CA SER A 277 0.26 7.50 17.47
C SER A 277 -1.18 7.55 16.94
N ASN A 278 -1.32 7.96 15.69
CA ASN A 278 -2.60 7.94 14.97
C ASN A 278 -3.08 6.51 14.67
N HIS A 279 -2.19 5.51 14.64
CA HIS A 279 -2.58 4.10 14.54
C HIS A 279 -3.41 3.63 15.74
N ARG A 280 -3.11 4.13 16.95
CA ARG A 280 -3.93 3.85 18.14
C ARG A 280 -5.32 4.51 18.10
N LEU A 281 -5.60 5.31 17.08
CA LEU A 281 -6.90 5.93 16.81
C LEU A 281 -7.57 5.39 15.53
N GLY A 282 -6.88 4.53 14.77
CA GLY A 282 -7.30 4.06 13.46
C GLY A 282 -7.26 5.13 12.36
N LEU A 283 -6.38 6.12 12.50
CA LEU A 283 -6.29 7.32 11.65
C LEU A 283 -4.92 7.47 10.98
N ALA A 284 -4.23 6.36 10.77
CA ALA A 284 -2.98 6.27 10.03
C ALA A 284 -3.04 5.07 9.08
N LEU A 285 -2.06 4.98 8.19
CA LEU A 285 -1.79 3.82 7.37
C LEU A 285 -0.28 3.57 7.36
N ASP A 286 0.13 2.35 7.61
CA ASP A 286 1.47 1.87 7.25
C ASP A 286 1.31 0.95 6.04
N LEU A 287 1.90 1.35 4.93
CA LEU A 287 1.88 0.60 3.69
C LEU A 287 3.24 -0.05 3.47
N ASN A 288 3.24 -1.35 3.27
CA ASN A 288 4.46 -2.14 3.11
C ASN A 288 5.42 -1.93 4.29
N ASP A 289 4.96 -2.12 5.52
CA ASP A 289 5.82 -2.08 6.70
C ASP A 289 6.32 -3.47 7.08
N PHE A 290 7.64 -3.68 7.05
CA PHE A 290 8.26 -4.97 7.36
C PHE A 290 9.51 -4.78 8.21
N ASN A 291 9.78 -5.75 9.08
CA ASN A 291 10.89 -5.74 10.03
C ASN A 291 11.91 -6.81 9.62
N TYR A 292 12.85 -6.47 8.75
CA TYR A 292 13.95 -7.37 8.44
C TYR A 292 15.14 -7.00 9.32
N GLN A 293 15.33 -7.74 10.41
CA GLN A 293 16.50 -7.55 11.28
C GLN A 293 17.80 -7.97 10.58
N GLY A 294 18.89 -7.28 10.90
CA GLY A 294 20.24 -7.64 10.43
C GLY A 294 20.63 -7.11 9.06
N VAL A 295 19.84 -6.19 8.48
CA VAL A 295 20.13 -5.57 7.19
C VAL A 295 20.20 -4.04 7.31
N VAL A 296 21.19 -3.45 6.63
CA VAL A 296 21.36 -2.00 6.53
C VAL A 296 20.25 -1.42 5.69
N ASP A 297 19.51 -0.44 6.24
CA ASP A 297 18.30 0.14 5.65
C ASP A 297 17.33 -0.94 5.13
N GLY A 298 17.10 -1.97 5.95
CA GLY A 298 16.37 -3.18 5.59
C GLY A 298 15.05 -2.90 4.88
N PRO A 299 14.91 -3.24 3.58
CA PRO A 299 13.75 -2.84 2.83
C PRO A 299 12.51 -3.63 3.28
N PRO A 300 11.35 -2.99 3.33
CA PRO A 300 11.11 -1.63 2.89
C PRO A 300 11.06 -0.60 4.04
N ASN A 301 11.73 -0.83 5.20
CA ASN A 301 12.58 0.14 5.95
C ASN A 301 12.57 -0.01 7.49
N PRO A 302 13.74 0.21 8.13
CA PRO A 302 14.01 1.53 8.74
C PRO A 302 15.17 2.25 8.04
N ILE A 303 14.93 3.42 7.41
CA ILE A 303 16.00 4.20 6.76
C ILE A 303 16.54 5.25 7.72
N SER A 304 17.85 5.25 7.91
CA SER A 304 18.67 6.39 8.36
C SER A 304 18.46 7.64 7.44
N ARG A 305 19.11 8.79 7.68
CA ARG A 305 18.97 10.04 6.88
C ARG A 305 19.48 9.98 5.43
N ALA A 306 19.17 8.92 4.72
CA ALA A 306 19.71 8.62 3.41
C ALA A 306 19.27 9.52 2.28
N ALA A 307 20.20 9.94 1.42
CA ALA A 307 19.88 10.52 0.13
C ALA A 307 18.96 9.58 -0.69
N ARG A 308 19.12 8.25 -0.56
CA ARG A 308 18.21 7.23 -1.10
C ARG A 308 16.73 7.48 -0.76
N GLN A 309 16.43 8.10 0.40
CA GLN A 309 15.06 8.39 0.81
C GLN A 309 14.33 9.33 -0.16
N PHE A 310 15.04 10.28 -0.75
CA PHE A 310 14.47 11.23 -1.70
C PHE A 310 14.38 10.63 -3.11
N ASN A 311 14.99 9.46 -3.35
CA ASN A 311 14.94 8.75 -4.63
C ASN A 311 14.00 7.54 -4.58
N ARG A 312 12.74 7.79 -4.20
CA ARG A 312 11.71 6.75 -4.03
C ARG A 312 11.47 5.90 -5.27
N ASP A 313 11.57 6.50 -6.45
CA ASP A 313 11.35 5.78 -7.70
C ASP A 313 12.52 4.85 -8.02
N ALA A 314 13.77 5.23 -7.73
CA ALA A 314 14.90 4.30 -7.86
C ALA A 314 14.82 3.17 -6.82
N MET A 315 14.47 3.49 -5.57
CA MET A 315 14.26 2.46 -4.53
C MET A 315 13.15 1.48 -4.93
N HIS A 316 12.05 1.98 -5.50
CA HIS A 316 10.96 1.15 -6.00
C HIS A 316 11.37 0.25 -7.18
N ARG A 317 12.33 0.69 -8.02
CA ARG A 317 12.88 -0.15 -9.09
C ARG A 317 13.77 -1.27 -8.55
N LEU A 318 14.53 -1.01 -7.48
CA LEU A 318 15.37 -2.01 -6.82
C LEU A 318 14.52 -3.03 -6.03
N ASP A 319 13.50 -2.55 -5.31
CA ASP A 319 12.58 -3.36 -4.54
C ASP A 319 11.18 -2.74 -4.55
N ALA A 320 10.27 -3.40 -5.24
CA ALA A 320 8.91 -2.93 -5.45
C ALA A 320 8.08 -2.82 -4.16
N ARG A 321 8.55 -3.36 -3.03
CA ARG A 321 7.92 -3.14 -1.72
C ARG A 321 8.00 -1.67 -1.29
N HIS A 322 9.01 -0.92 -1.73
CA HIS A 322 9.03 0.52 -1.46
C HIS A 322 7.90 1.22 -2.21
N LEU A 323 7.22 2.15 -1.53
CA LEU A 323 6.28 3.04 -2.22
C LEU A 323 7.03 3.99 -3.17
N PRO A 324 6.61 4.11 -4.45
CA PRO A 324 7.12 5.10 -5.39
C PRO A 324 6.59 6.50 -5.06
N ALA A 325 7.24 7.54 -5.59
CA ALA A 325 6.97 8.94 -5.24
C ALA A 325 5.51 9.37 -5.52
N TRP A 326 4.90 8.81 -6.57
CA TRP A 326 3.53 9.16 -6.93
C TRP A 326 2.49 8.74 -5.87
N VAL A 327 2.72 7.65 -5.13
CA VAL A 327 1.82 7.22 -4.04
C VAL A 327 1.78 8.25 -2.92
N PHE A 328 2.93 8.84 -2.56
CA PHE A 328 3.00 9.92 -1.58
C PHE A 328 2.28 11.17 -2.06
N ARG A 329 2.44 11.53 -3.34
CA ARG A 329 1.72 12.65 -3.96
C ARG A 329 0.20 12.46 -3.90
N THR A 330 -0.28 11.25 -4.18
CA THR A 330 -1.69 10.88 -4.05
C THR A 330 -2.16 10.99 -2.59
N GLY A 331 -1.36 10.52 -1.62
CA GLY A 331 -1.63 10.73 -0.19
C GLY A 331 -1.76 12.22 0.17
N LYS A 332 -0.98 13.09 -0.47
CA LYS A 332 -1.12 14.54 -0.30
C LYS A 332 -2.40 15.13 -0.84
N TRP A 333 -2.89 14.65 -1.98
CA TRP A 333 -4.18 15.08 -2.51
C TRP A 333 -5.34 14.80 -1.54
N LEU A 334 -5.24 13.72 -0.74
CA LEU A 334 -6.19 13.47 0.35
C LEU A 334 -6.08 14.48 1.49
N GLY A 335 -4.90 15.09 1.68
CA GLY A 335 -4.54 15.92 2.82
C GLY A 335 -3.91 15.12 3.96
N LEU A 336 -3.39 13.92 3.68
CA LEU A 336 -2.57 13.18 4.66
C LEU A 336 -1.26 13.93 4.90
N ARG A 337 -0.75 13.84 6.11
CA ARG A 337 0.62 14.22 6.45
C ARG A 337 1.53 13.09 6.01
N LEU A 338 2.58 13.44 5.28
CA LEU A 338 3.57 12.47 4.82
C LEU A 338 4.81 12.45 5.72
N PRO A 339 5.61 11.37 5.69
CA PRO A 339 6.85 11.27 6.47
C PRO A 339 7.85 12.39 6.18
N GLN A 340 7.93 12.88 4.94
CA GLN A 340 8.82 13.97 4.52
C GLN A 340 8.60 15.28 5.28
N GLU A 341 7.43 15.45 5.87
CA GLU A 341 7.01 16.68 6.52
C GLU A 341 7.30 16.68 8.01
N TRP A 342 7.84 15.57 8.54
CA TRP A 342 8.07 15.42 9.95
C TRP A 342 9.44 15.97 10.30
N ILE A 343 9.46 16.87 11.28
CA ILE A 343 10.71 17.29 11.91
C ILE A 343 11.12 16.15 12.85
N TYR A 344 11.90 15.20 12.34
CA TYR A 344 12.47 14.14 13.18
C TYR A 344 13.56 14.72 14.07
N GLN A 345 13.32 14.73 15.39
CA GLN A 345 14.41 14.78 16.37
C GLN A 345 14.99 13.35 16.44
N GLY A 346 15.96 13.06 15.56
CA GLY A 346 16.55 11.72 15.40
C GLY A 346 17.00 11.43 13.97
N LEU A 347 17.54 10.23 13.75
CA LEU A 347 18.15 9.78 12.49
C LEU A 347 17.24 8.94 11.57
N HIS A 348 15.98 8.67 11.92
CA HIS A 348 15.12 7.73 11.16
C HIS A 348 13.81 8.36 10.70
N THR A 349 13.40 8.09 9.46
CA THR A 349 12.11 8.48 8.89
C THR A 349 11.22 7.27 8.64
N ASP A 350 9.98 7.35 9.10
CA ASP A 350 8.94 6.31 8.99
C ASP A 350 8.23 6.39 7.64
N TRP A 351 8.89 5.93 6.58
CA TRP A 351 8.47 6.12 5.18
C TRP A 351 7.18 5.41 4.78
N GLN A 352 6.81 4.37 5.51
CA GLN A 352 5.59 3.59 5.32
C GLN A 352 4.35 4.34 5.82
N HIS A 353 4.54 5.29 6.74
CA HIS A 353 3.45 5.88 7.51
C HIS A 353 2.80 7.08 6.82
N LEU A 354 1.48 7.09 6.77
CA LEU A 354 0.65 8.20 6.31
C LEU A 354 -0.42 8.46 7.37
N ASP A 355 -0.62 9.72 7.80
CA ASP A 355 -1.67 9.99 8.79
C ASP A 355 -2.44 11.28 8.60
N VAL A 356 -3.49 11.44 9.40
CA VAL A 356 -4.35 12.64 9.41
C VAL A 356 -3.69 13.88 10.02
N GLY A 357 -2.42 13.80 10.43
CA GLY A 357 -1.71 14.84 11.16
C GLY A 357 -1.92 14.78 12.67
N THR A 358 -1.11 15.58 13.37
CA THR A 358 -1.24 15.83 14.81
C THR A 358 -1.35 17.32 15.00
N SER A 359 -2.33 17.81 15.76
CA SER A 359 -2.42 19.21 16.13
C SER A 359 -1.33 19.57 17.15
N LYS A 360 -0.06 19.58 16.74
CA LYS A 360 0.87 20.53 17.34
C LYS A 360 0.53 21.85 16.68
N VAL A 361 -0.29 22.65 17.34
CA VAL A 361 -0.29 24.09 17.12
C VAL A 361 1.18 24.49 17.23
N ARG A 362 1.76 25.05 16.16
CA ARG A 362 3.03 25.76 16.31
C ARG A 362 2.80 26.74 17.46
N LYS A 363 3.52 26.60 18.57
CA LYS A 363 3.76 27.77 19.40
C LYS A 363 4.49 28.73 18.47
N THR A 364 3.77 29.69 17.93
CA THR A 364 4.37 30.89 17.39
C THR A 364 4.99 31.58 18.59
N ASP A 365 6.31 31.68 18.58
CA ASP A 365 7.06 32.51 19.53
C ASP A 365 6.63 33.97 19.42
#